data_AF-A0A6B3ILZ3-F1
#
_entry.id   AF-A0A6B3ILZ3-F1
#
_cell.length_a   1.000
_cell.length_b   1.000
_cell.length_c   1.000
_cell.angle_alpha   90.00
_cell.angle_beta   90.00
_cell.angle_gamma   90.00
#
_symmetry.space_group_name_H-M   'P 1'
#
loop_
_entity.id
_entity.type
_entity.pdbx_description
1 polymer ?
#
loop_
_entity_poly.entity_id
_entity_poly.type
_entity_poly.pdbx_seq_one_letter_code
_entity_poly.pdbx_strand_id
1 'polypeptide(L)' 'IAGPAELVDAVRGLSRPFIFTTALPPAVAAGALAAVRHLRTSEEERDRLRENARLTHRLLRERGIPFLSDG' A
#
# COMPACT_ATOMS: atom_id res chain seq x y z
N ILE A 1 -10.31 -5.15 3.97
CA ILE A 1 -10.49 -5.68 2.59
C ILE A 1 -11.52 -4.82 1.86
N ALA A 2 -11.54 -4.86 0.53
CA ALA A 2 -12.58 -4.25 -0.29
C ALA A 2 -13.23 -5.33 -1.17
N GLY A 3 -14.55 -5.31 -1.29
CA GLY A 3 -15.31 -6.33 -2.01
C GLY A 3 -16.82 -6.17 -1.77
N PRO A 4 -17.64 -7.14 -2.23
CA PRO A 4 -19.08 -7.16 -2.00
C PRO A 4 -19.44 -7.16 -0.51
N ALA A 5 -20.63 -6.65 -0.17
CA ALA A 5 -21.07 -6.51 1.22
C ALA A 5 -21.12 -7.86 1.94
N GLU A 6 -21.61 -8.91 1.24
CA GLU A 6 -21.73 -10.26 1.77
C GLU A 6 -20.36 -10.85 2.14
N LEU A 7 -19.33 -10.53 1.36
CA LEU A 7 -17.95 -10.95 1.63
C LEU A 7 -17.38 -10.20 2.84
N VAL A 8 -17.63 -8.90 2.95
CA VAL A 8 -17.20 -8.09 4.10
C VAL A 8 -17.86 -8.57 5.38
N ASP A 9 -19.15 -8.88 5.35
CA ASP A 9 -19.91 -9.38 6.51
C ASP A 9 -19.45 -10.79 6.90
N ALA A 10 -19.18 -11.67 5.93
CA ALA A 10 -18.58 -12.97 6.19
C ALA A 10 -17.23 -12.83 6.93
N VAL A 11 -16.37 -11.90 6.52
CA VAL A 11 -15.09 -11.67 7.21
C VAL A 11 -15.31 -11.09 8.61
N ARG A 12 -16.25 -10.16 8.78
CA ARG A 12 -16.59 -9.60 10.11
C ARG A 12 -17.11 -10.66 11.08
N GLY A 13 -17.84 -11.66 10.59
CA GLY A 13 -18.47 -12.71 11.41
C GLY A 13 -17.68 -14.01 11.55
N LEU A 14 -16.77 -14.34 10.62
CA LEU A 14 -16.11 -15.65 10.55
C LEU A 14 -14.58 -15.60 10.69
N SER A 15 -13.95 -14.45 10.48
CA SER A 15 -12.48 -14.34 10.50
C SER A 15 -11.94 -14.26 11.94
N ARG A 16 -11.27 -15.33 12.40
CA ARG A 16 -10.64 -15.36 13.73
C ARG A 16 -9.66 -14.19 13.96
N PRO A 17 -8.75 -13.85 13.02
CA PRO A 17 -7.85 -12.72 13.21
C PRO A 17 -8.56 -11.36 13.26
N PHE A 18 -9.78 -11.25 12.72
CA PHE A 18 -10.57 -10.03 12.82
C PHE A 18 -11.34 -9.95 14.15
N ILE A 19 -11.88 -11.07 14.63
CA ILE A 19 -12.71 -11.15 15.84
C ILE A 19 -11.86 -11.10 17.12
N PHE A 20 -10.73 -11.80 17.15
CA PHE A 20 -9.93 -12.01 18.36
C PHE A 20 -8.64 -11.18 18.36
N THR A 21 -8.70 -9.97 17.81
CA THR A 21 -7.60 -9.00 17.86
C THR A 21 -8.10 -7.66 18.37
N THR A 22 -7.17 -6.81 18.81
CA THR A 22 -7.48 -5.43 19.19
C THR A 22 -7.61 -4.56 17.95
N ALA A 23 -8.61 -3.69 17.92
CA ALA A 23 -8.76 -2.71 16.85
C ALA A 23 -7.54 -1.78 16.78
N LEU A 24 -7.28 -1.22 15.59
CA LEU A 24 -6.25 -0.20 15.43
C LEU A 24 -6.55 1.02 16.34
N PRO A 25 -5.54 1.66 16.95
CA PRO A 25 -5.74 2.91 17.66
C PRO A 25 -6.38 3.98 16.76
N PRO A 26 -7.27 4.86 17.30
CA PRO A 26 -7.98 5.85 16.50
C PRO A 26 -7.05 6.75 15.65
N ALA A 27 -5.92 7.16 16.20
CA ALA A 27 -4.93 7.98 15.49
C ALA A 27 -4.34 7.27 14.25
N VAL A 28 -4.11 5.96 14.33
CA VAL A 28 -3.56 5.16 13.23
C VAL A 28 -4.61 5.05 12.11
N ALA A 29 -5.86 4.77 12.46
CA ALA A 29 -6.96 4.69 11.50
C ALA A 29 -7.21 6.04 10.80
N ALA A 30 -7.15 7.16 11.55
CA ALA A 30 -7.30 8.50 11.00
C ALA A 30 -6.16 8.87 10.04
N GLY A 31 -4.90 8.55 10.40
CA GLY A 31 -3.74 8.76 9.53
C GLY A 31 -3.84 7.96 8.24
N ALA A 32 -4.23 6.69 8.31
CA ALA A 32 -4.43 5.85 7.12
C ALA A 32 -5.54 6.41 6.21
N LEU A 33 -6.66 6.86 6.78
CA LEU A 33 -7.75 7.46 6.01
C LEU A 33 -7.32 8.76 5.33
N ALA A 34 -6.58 9.62 6.02
CA ALA A 34 -6.04 10.86 5.46
C ALA A 34 -5.08 10.58 4.30
N ALA A 35 -4.17 9.61 4.46
CA ALA A 35 -3.24 9.20 3.42
C ALA A 35 -3.97 8.65 2.18
N VAL A 36 -4.97 7.78 2.35
CA VAL A 36 -5.75 7.26 1.21
C VAL A 36 -6.50 8.36 0.47
N ARG A 37 -7.08 9.32 1.20
CA ARG A 37 -7.78 10.47 0.60
C ARG A 37 -6.82 11.35 -0.21
N HIS A 38 -5.65 11.63 0.34
CA HIS A 38 -4.61 12.42 -0.32
C HIS A 38 -4.09 11.72 -1.59
N LEU A 39 -3.67 10.46 -1.47
CA LEU A 39 -3.10 9.69 -2.58
C LEU A 39 -4.11 9.36 -3.68
N ARG A 40 -5.42 9.44 -3.41
CA ARG A 40 -6.46 9.30 -4.43
C ARG A 40 -6.45 10.41 -5.47
N THR A 41 -6.02 11.62 -5.09
CA THR A 41 -6.03 12.79 -5.98
C THR A 41 -4.64 13.26 -6.37
N SER A 42 -3.63 12.96 -5.55
CA SER A 42 -2.25 13.33 -5.83
C SER A 42 -1.56 12.29 -6.72
N GLU A 43 -0.90 12.76 -7.79
CA GLU A 43 0.03 11.98 -8.63
C GLU A 43 1.50 12.19 -8.24
N GLU A 44 1.82 13.25 -7.50
CA GLU A 44 3.20 13.68 -7.22
C GLU A 44 4.04 12.55 -6.60
N GLU A 45 3.50 11.86 -5.60
CA GLU A 45 4.18 10.77 -4.92
C GLU A 45 4.43 9.58 -5.86
N ARG A 46 3.49 9.29 -6.76
CA ARG A 46 3.64 8.21 -7.75
C ARG A 46 4.72 8.54 -8.76
N ASP A 47 4.76 9.78 -9.23
CA ASP A 47 5.74 10.21 -10.22
C ASP A 47 7.14 10.24 -9.62
N ARG A 48 7.29 10.80 -8.41
CA ARG A 48 8.56 10.77 -7.67
C ARG A 48 9.03 9.34 -7.38
N LEU A 49 8.12 8.43 -7.00
CA LEU A 49 8.44 7.03 -6.80
C LEU A 49 8.97 6.38 -8.09
N ARG A 50 8.29 6.60 -9.22
CA ARG A 50 8.70 6.07 -10.53
C ARG A 50 10.04 6.64 -10.98
N GLU A 51 10.26 7.94 -10.79
CA GLU A 51 11.53 8.59 -11.12
C GLU A 51 12.68 8.00 -10.31
N ASN A 52 12.52 7.88 -8.99
CA ASN A 52 13.54 7.32 -8.12
C ASN A 52 13.82 5.85 -8.46
N ALA A 53 12.79 5.05 -8.73
CA ALA A 53 12.97 3.67 -9.16
C ALA A 53 13.78 3.57 -10.47
N ARG A 54 13.45 4.40 -11.48
CA ARG A 54 14.20 4.47 -12.75
C ARG A 54 15.64 4.88 -12.54
N LEU A 55 15.88 5.87 -11.68
CA LEU A 55 17.22 6.32 -11.32
C LEU A 55 18.02 5.18 -10.70
N THR A 56 17.46 4.49 -9.70
CA THR A 56 18.11 3.34 -9.05
C THR A 56 18.41 2.24 -10.06
N HIS A 57 17.44 1.86 -10.90
CA HIS A 57 17.64 0.82 -11.92
C HIS A 57 18.75 1.19 -12.92
N ARG A 58 18.81 2.46 -13.34
CA ARG A 58 19.86 2.96 -14.22
C ARG A 58 21.23 2.84 -13.56
N LEU A 59 21.38 3.35 -12.34
CA LEU A 59 22.67 3.34 -11.62
C LEU A 59 23.16 1.92 -11.33
N LEU A 60 22.27 1.01 -10.94
CA LEU A 60 22.63 -0.39 -10.71
C LEU A 60 23.14 -1.04 -12.00
N ARG A 61 22.46 -0.79 -13.13
CA ARG A 61 22.88 -1.30 -14.45
C ARG A 61 24.23 -0.73 -14.88
N GLU A 62 24.44 0.58 -14.72
CA GLU A 62 25.71 1.26 -15.05
C GLU A 62 26.89 0.72 -14.23
N ARG A 63 26.64 0.21 -13.03
CA ARG A 63 27.67 -0.39 -12.16
C ARG A 63 27.76 -1.91 -12.24
N GLY A 64 27.02 -2.54 -13.14
CA GLY A 64 27.00 -3.99 -13.31
C GLY A 64 26.50 -4.74 -12.06
N ILE A 65 25.73 -4.06 -11.20
CA ILE A 65 25.16 -4.68 -10.00
C ILE A 65 23.88 -5.43 -10.42
N PRO A 66 23.82 -6.75 -10.24
CA PRO A 66 22.65 -7.53 -10.65
C PRO A 66 21.44 -7.19 -9.77
N PHE A 67 20.28 -7.00 -10.41
CA PHE A 67 19.00 -6.80 -9.74
C PHE A 67 17.86 -7.41 -10.55
N LEU A 68 16.77 -7.76 -9.86
CA LEU A 68 15.52 -8.18 -10.48
C LEU A 68 14.62 -6.96 -10.63
N SER A 69 14.21 -6.69 -11.86
CA SER A 69 13.17 -5.72 -12.16
C SER A 69 12.37 -6.24 -13.33
N ASP A 70 11.08 -6.47 -13.08
CA ASP A 70 10.10 -6.58 -14.15
C ASP A 70 9.93 -5.15 -14.69
N GLY A 71 10.33 -4.91 -15.93
CA GLY A 71 10.39 -3.57 -16.53
C GLY A 71 9.06 -2.83 -16.51
#